data_AF-A0AAN6WMC2-F1
#
_entry.id   AF-A0AAN6WMC2-F1
#
_cell.length_a   1.000
_cell.length_b   1.000
_cell.length_c   1.000
_cell.angle_alpha   90.00
_cell.angle_beta   90.00
_cell.angle_gamma   90.00
#
_symmetry.space_group_name_H-M   'P 1'
#
loop_
_entity.id
_entity.type
_entity.pdbx_description
1 polymer ?
#
loop_
_entity_poly.entity_id
_entity_poly.type
_entity_poly.pdbx_seq_one_letter_code
_entity_poly.pdbx_strand_id
1 'polypeptide(L)'
;MAAPTDILTDLRGPLLSAKDMFLSKLKDRQLADSFKLITMDDLCNTEKELELQIRGLKNARGSGRIEPLIKAHKEYGGVLETVVQAGPEILCLSWGPLKALLLVPSTEKQAYDMVVIMLGELGQSFPDFKPYETWFLQSEDLCRRLPVFFEDLLQVYAKSLRVFESRSTQR
;
A
#
# COMPACT_ATOMS: atom_id res chain seq x y z
N MET A 1 15.77 15.35 26.41
CA MET A 1 14.86 15.62 25.27
C MET A 1 15.66 15.29 24.03
N ALA A 2 15.35 14.18 23.35
CA ALA A 2 16.01 13.81 22.10
C ALA A 2 15.65 14.83 21.02
N ALA A 3 16.55 15.09 20.08
CA ALA A 3 16.25 16.03 18.99
C ALA A 3 15.09 15.47 18.15
N PRO A 4 14.22 16.32 17.55
CA PRO A 4 13.13 15.87 16.66
C PRO A 4 13.60 14.88 15.57
N THR A 5 14.86 14.98 15.17
CA THR A 5 15.54 14.12 14.18
C THR A 5 15.79 12.68 14.67
N ASP A 6 16.02 12.46 15.97
CA ASP A 6 16.30 11.12 16.51
C ASP A 6 15.04 10.24 16.48
N ILE A 7 13.86 10.82 16.66
CA ILE A 7 12.58 10.10 16.68
C ILE A 7 12.17 9.69 15.25
N LEU A 8 12.40 10.55 14.26
CA LEU A 8 12.13 10.21 12.85
C LEU A 8 13.00 9.04 12.39
N THR A 9 14.24 8.95 12.89
CA THR A 9 15.14 7.83 12.63
C THR A 9 14.65 6.53 13.28
N ASP A 10 13.94 6.61 14.42
CA ASP A 10 13.39 5.47 15.16
C ASP A 10 12.15 4.83 14.49
N LEU A 11 11.47 5.55 13.58
CA LEU A 11 10.25 5.05 12.91
C LEU A 11 10.54 4.00 11.83
N ARG A 12 11.79 3.90 11.34
CA ARG A 12 12.17 2.95 10.30
C ARG A 12 12.14 1.50 10.80
N GLY A 13 12.49 1.26 12.06
CA GLY A 13 12.48 -0.07 12.66
C GLY A 13 11.09 -0.74 12.59
N PRO A 14 10.03 -0.08 13.10
CA PRO A 14 8.65 -0.56 12.97
C PRO A 14 8.22 -0.81 11.53
N LEU A 15 8.56 0.06 10.58
CA LEU A 15 8.22 -0.12 9.15
C LEU A 15 8.89 -1.37 8.55
N LEU A 16 10.16 -1.60 8.86
CA LEU A 16 10.88 -2.81 8.43
C LEU A 16 10.29 -4.07 9.05
N SER A 17 9.91 -4.01 10.33
CA SER A 17 9.22 -5.12 11.01
C SER A 17 7.88 -5.44 10.35
N ALA A 18 7.08 -4.41 10.04
CA ALA A 18 5.81 -4.57 9.33
C ALA A 18 5.99 -5.18 7.94
N LYS A 19 7.03 -4.75 7.19
CA LYS A 19 7.43 -5.36 5.93
C LYS A 19 7.73 -6.86 6.10
N ASP A 20 8.59 -7.22 7.04
CA ASP A 20 9.04 -8.60 7.21
C ASP A 20 7.87 -9.49 7.64
N MET A 21 7.00 -8.99 8.52
CA MET A 21 5.75 -9.65 8.90
C MET A 21 4.82 -9.84 7.70
N PHE A 22 4.65 -8.84 6.84
CA PHE A 22 3.87 -8.95 5.61
C PHE A 22 4.42 -10.03 4.69
N LEU A 23 5.71 -9.99 4.37
CA LEU A 23 6.36 -10.96 3.48
C LEU A 23 6.29 -12.38 4.05
N SER A 24 6.37 -12.55 5.37
CA SER A 24 6.21 -13.85 6.03
C SER A 24 4.79 -14.42 5.91
N LYS A 25 3.78 -13.55 5.71
CA LYS A 25 2.37 -13.92 5.63
C LYS A 25 1.96 -14.37 4.23
N LEU A 26 2.70 -14.03 3.18
CA LEU A 26 2.41 -14.46 1.81
C LEU A 26 2.78 -15.94 1.62
N LYS A 27 1.91 -16.73 0.98
CA LYS A 27 2.23 -18.13 0.68
C LYS A 27 3.03 -18.24 -0.62
N ASP A 28 2.69 -17.41 -1.60
CA ASP A 28 3.41 -17.34 -2.87
C ASP A 28 4.77 -16.67 -2.66
N ARG A 29 5.83 -17.49 -2.73
CA ARG A 29 7.21 -17.02 -2.59
C ARG A 29 7.66 -16.17 -3.78
N GLN A 30 7.19 -16.45 -5.00
CA GLN A 30 7.53 -15.64 -6.17
C GLN A 30 6.93 -14.25 -6.05
N LEU A 31 5.68 -14.15 -5.59
CA LEU A 31 5.06 -12.86 -5.30
C LEU A 31 5.79 -12.12 -4.18
N ALA A 32 6.15 -12.81 -3.10
CA ALA A 32 6.91 -12.21 -2.00
C ALA A 32 8.30 -11.71 -2.44
N ASP A 33 9.00 -12.45 -3.30
CA ASP A 33 10.32 -12.06 -3.82
C ASP A 33 10.21 -10.91 -4.83
N SER A 34 9.10 -10.84 -5.59
CA SER A 34 8.84 -9.69 -6.48
C SER A 34 8.77 -8.36 -5.72
N PHE A 35 8.34 -8.38 -4.45
CA PHE A 35 8.28 -7.17 -3.62
C PHE A 35 9.62 -6.79 -2.98
N LYS A 36 10.62 -7.69 -2.97
CA LYS A 36 11.94 -7.41 -2.37
C LYS A 36 12.90 -6.72 -3.31
N LEU A 37 12.70 -6.88 -4.63
CA LEU A 37 13.64 -6.44 -5.67
C LEU A 37 13.22 -5.12 -6.35
N ILE A 38 12.23 -4.42 -5.80
CA ILE A 38 11.65 -3.24 -6.42
C ILE A 38 12.54 -2.01 -6.25
N THR A 39 12.90 -1.41 -7.38
CA THR A 39 13.57 -0.11 -7.45
C THR A 39 12.57 1.05 -7.42
N MET A 40 13.07 2.30 -7.29
CA MET A 40 12.21 3.48 -7.43
C MET A 40 11.58 3.60 -8.82
N ASP A 41 12.28 3.14 -9.86
CA ASP A 41 11.74 3.10 -11.22
C ASP A 41 10.58 2.10 -11.34
N ASP A 42 10.73 0.92 -10.73
CA ASP A 42 9.68 -0.10 -10.66
C ASP A 42 8.45 0.41 -9.89
N LEU A 43 8.67 1.24 -8.86
CA LEU A 43 7.60 1.90 -8.11
C LEU A 43 6.83 2.90 -8.99
N CYS A 44 7.54 3.81 -9.66
CA CYS A 44 6.95 4.77 -10.59
C CYS A 44 6.19 4.09 -11.73
N ASN A 45 6.73 3.00 -12.27
CA ASN A 45 6.08 2.23 -13.32
C ASN A 45 4.84 1.52 -12.79
N THR A 46 4.90 0.96 -11.59
CA THR A 46 3.75 0.32 -10.92
C THR A 46 2.60 1.31 -10.70
N GLU A 47 2.89 2.52 -10.24
CA GLU A 47 1.89 3.58 -10.09
C GLU A 47 1.24 3.96 -11.44
N LYS A 48 2.05 4.18 -12.49
CA LYS A 48 1.55 4.51 -13.84
C LYS A 48 0.67 3.39 -14.41
N GLU A 49 1.09 2.14 -14.27
CA GLU A 49 0.31 0.98 -14.72
C GLU A 49 -1.01 0.85 -13.96
N LEU A 50 -1.01 1.10 -12.66
CA LEU A 50 -2.21 1.13 -11.83
C LEU A 50 -3.19 2.20 -12.31
N GLU A 51 -2.72 3.42 -12.57
CA GLU A 51 -3.57 4.48 -13.13
C GLU A 51 -4.15 4.10 -14.49
N LEU A 52 -3.35 3.50 -15.37
CA LEU A 52 -3.82 3.03 -16.68
C LEU A 52 -4.87 1.93 -16.54
N GLN A 53 -4.70 0.99 -15.62
CA GLN A 53 -5.69 -0.05 -15.34
C GLN A 53 -7.00 0.52 -14.82
N ILE A 54 -6.93 1.50 -13.91
CA ILE A 54 -8.11 2.18 -13.37
C ILE A 54 -8.84 2.97 -14.46
N ARG A 55 -8.10 3.66 -15.35
CA ARG A 55 -8.67 4.34 -16.52
C ARG A 55 -9.27 3.35 -17.52
N GLY A 56 -8.70 2.16 -17.63
CA GLY A 56 -9.17 1.06 -18.48
C GLY A 56 -10.43 0.35 -17.95
N LEU A 57 -10.87 0.64 -16.71
CA LEU A 57 -12.13 0.13 -16.17
C LEU A 57 -13.29 0.60 -17.05
N LYS A 58 -13.93 -0.35 -17.74
CA LYS A 58 -15.03 -0.09 -18.69
C LYS A 58 -16.26 0.58 -18.07
N ASN A 59 -16.32 0.70 -16.73
CA ASN A 59 -17.38 1.40 -16.02
C ASN A 59 -16.81 2.62 -15.27
N ALA A 60 -17.33 3.82 -15.57
CA ALA A 60 -16.97 5.05 -14.85
C ALA A 60 -17.20 4.96 -13.32
N ARG A 61 -18.06 4.03 -12.88
CA ARG A 61 -18.29 3.73 -11.47
C ARG A 61 -17.16 2.92 -10.82
N GLY A 62 -16.46 2.06 -11.55
CA GLY A 62 -15.34 1.30 -11.01
C GLY A 62 -14.09 2.17 -10.86
N SER A 63 -13.80 2.99 -11.87
CA SER A 63 -12.67 3.94 -11.83
C SER A 63 -12.82 4.96 -10.70
N GLY A 64 -14.00 5.59 -10.59
CA GLY A 64 -14.29 6.54 -9.51
C GLY A 64 -14.32 5.92 -8.10
N ARG A 65 -14.45 4.59 -7.98
CA ARG A 65 -14.38 3.90 -6.68
C ARG A 65 -12.96 3.74 -6.16
N ILE A 66 -11.97 3.56 -7.04
CA ILE A 66 -10.58 3.30 -6.65
C ILE A 66 -9.78 4.61 -6.56
N GLU A 67 -10.23 5.67 -7.23
CA GLU A 67 -9.59 6.99 -7.23
C GLU A 67 -9.29 7.55 -5.81
N PRO A 68 -10.20 7.45 -4.81
CA PRO A 68 -9.89 7.83 -3.44
C PRO A 68 -8.72 7.04 -2.83
N LEU A 69 -8.64 5.73 -3.10
CA LEU A 69 -7.55 4.89 -2.60
C LEU A 69 -6.20 5.30 -3.21
N ILE A 70 -6.17 5.60 -4.50
CA ILE A 70 -4.96 6.06 -5.19
C ILE A 70 -4.50 7.39 -4.64
N LYS A 71 -5.42 8.36 -4.48
CA LYS A 71 -5.11 9.65 -3.85
C LYS A 71 -4.49 9.44 -2.47
N ALA A 72 -5.12 8.61 -1.65
CA ALA A 72 -4.66 8.38 -0.29
C ALA A 72 -3.30 7.66 -0.23
N HIS A 73 -3.01 6.76 -1.19
CA HIS A 73 -1.69 6.14 -1.34
C HIS A 73 -0.60 7.14 -1.72
N LYS A 74 -0.89 8.09 -2.62
CA LYS A 74 0.07 9.15 -2.98
C LYS A 74 0.41 10.03 -1.79
N GLU A 75 -0.62 10.49 -1.08
CA GLU A 75 -0.42 11.37 0.07
C GLU A 75 0.30 10.63 1.20
N TYR A 76 -0.08 9.40 1.51
CA TYR A 76 0.59 8.61 2.55
C TYR A 76 2.04 8.23 2.17
N GLY A 77 2.28 7.82 0.91
CA GLY A 77 3.62 7.55 0.41
C GLY A 77 4.53 8.78 0.47
N GLY A 78 3.99 9.95 0.12
CA GLY A 78 4.70 11.23 0.25
C GLY A 78 5.07 11.56 1.70
N VAL A 79 4.19 11.28 2.66
CA VAL A 79 4.51 11.42 4.10
C VAL A 79 5.63 10.46 4.51
N LEU A 80 5.57 9.19 4.09
CA LEU A 80 6.64 8.22 4.39
C LEU A 80 8.00 8.64 3.79
N GLU A 81 8.00 9.15 2.57
CA GLU A 81 9.21 9.62 1.88
C GLU A 81 9.78 10.89 2.53
N THR A 82 8.95 11.88 2.83
CA THR A 82 9.40 13.20 3.28
C THR A 82 9.60 13.31 4.79
N VAL A 83 8.72 12.68 5.59
CA VAL A 83 8.76 12.75 7.06
C VAL A 83 9.60 11.63 7.64
N VAL A 84 9.40 10.39 7.17
CA VAL A 84 10.09 9.20 7.70
C VAL A 84 11.38 8.89 6.93
N GLN A 85 11.60 9.53 5.78
CA GLN A 85 12.74 9.24 4.89
C GLN A 85 12.82 7.76 4.53
N ALA A 86 11.64 7.16 4.31
CA ALA A 86 11.51 5.75 4.00
C ALA A 86 12.18 5.43 2.66
N GLY A 87 12.92 4.32 2.62
CA GLY A 87 13.56 3.83 1.41
C GLY A 87 12.59 3.14 0.45
N PRO A 88 13.07 2.84 -0.78
CA PRO A 88 12.28 2.15 -1.81
C PRO A 88 11.65 0.84 -1.32
N GLU A 89 12.33 0.13 -0.41
CA GLU A 89 11.89 -1.14 0.16
C GLU A 89 10.61 -1.04 1.02
N ILE A 90 10.29 0.16 1.50
CA ILE A 90 9.04 0.46 2.23
C ILE A 90 8.02 1.10 1.29
N LEU A 91 8.44 2.10 0.52
CA LEU A 91 7.54 2.84 -0.38
C LEU A 91 6.90 1.92 -1.42
N CYS A 92 7.67 0.97 -1.95
CA CYS A 92 7.19 -0.11 -2.83
C CYS A 92 5.95 -0.81 -2.29
N LEU A 93 5.96 -1.18 -1.01
CA LEU A 93 4.92 -2.01 -0.41
C LEU A 93 3.59 -1.28 -0.20
N SER A 94 3.59 0.04 -0.38
CA SER A 94 2.34 0.81 -0.50
C SER A 94 1.63 0.46 -1.82
N TRP A 95 2.37 0.26 -2.91
CA TRP A 95 1.81 0.14 -4.26
C TRP A 95 1.85 -1.27 -4.86
N GLY A 96 2.90 -2.04 -4.58
CA GLY A 96 3.12 -3.38 -5.12
C GLY A 96 1.98 -4.36 -4.81
N PRO A 97 1.58 -4.51 -3.53
CA PRO A 97 0.45 -5.37 -3.16
C PRO A 97 -0.88 -4.89 -3.74
N LEU A 98 -1.08 -3.57 -3.86
CA LEU A 98 -2.27 -3.00 -4.51
C LEU A 98 -2.36 -3.40 -5.98
N LYS A 99 -1.25 -3.33 -6.72
CA LYS A 99 -1.14 -3.83 -8.10
C LYS A 99 -1.41 -5.33 -8.19
N ALA A 100 -0.83 -6.12 -7.27
CA ALA A 100 -1.09 -7.56 -7.23
C ALA A 100 -2.58 -7.86 -6.99
N LEU A 101 -3.24 -7.12 -6.09
CA LEU A 101 -4.67 -7.28 -5.83
C LEU A 101 -5.54 -6.98 -7.06
N LEU A 102 -5.15 -6.05 -7.92
CA LEU A 102 -5.88 -5.76 -9.15
C LEU A 102 -5.56 -6.76 -10.27
N LEU A 103 -4.31 -7.21 -10.38
CA LEU A 103 -3.87 -8.11 -11.45
C LEU A 103 -4.30 -9.56 -11.25
N VAL A 104 -4.12 -10.11 -10.05
CA VAL A 104 -4.39 -11.53 -9.76
C VAL A 104 -5.84 -11.95 -10.11
N PRO A 105 -6.89 -11.21 -9.71
CA PRO A 105 -8.27 -11.57 -10.03
C PRO A 105 -8.73 -11.10 -11.42
N SER A 106 -7.91 -10.39 -12.20
CA SER A 106 -8.33 -9.73 -13.47
C SER A 106 -8.92 -10.68 -14.52
N THR A 107 -8.63 -11.97 -14.43
CA THR A 107 -9.16 -13.01 -15.32
C THR A 107 -10.56 -13.50 -14.94
N GLU A 108 -11.05 -13.18 -13.75
CA GLU A 108 -12.38 -13.56 -13.24
C GLU A 108 -13.16 -12.31 -12.84
N LYS A 109 -14.19 -11.96 -13.63
CA LYS A 109 -14.96 -10.72 -13.47
C LYS A 109 -15.52 -10.52 -12.05
N GLN A 110 -16.07 -11.58 -11.44
CA GLN A 110 -16.70 -11.48 -10.12
C GLN A 110 -15.66 -11.25 -9.01
N ALA A 111 -14.56 -12.00 -9.02
CA ALA A 111 -13.43 -11.77 -8.14
C ALA A 111 -12.86 -10.35 -8.29
N TYR A 112 -12.70 -9.88 -9.52
CA TYR A 112 -12.22 -8.54 -9.80
C TYR A 112 -13.15 -7.45 -9.28
N ASP A 113 -14.46 -7.53 -9.56
CA ASP A 113 -15.45 -6.56 -9.08
C ASP A 113 -15.48 -6.49 -7.54
N MET A 114 -15.31 -7.63 -6.85
CA MET A 114 -15.21 -7.67 -5.38
C MET A 114 -13.96 -6.97 -4.85
N VAL A 115 -12.81 -7.16 -5.51
CA VAL A 115 -11.58 -6.43 -5.13
C VAL A 115 -11.77 -4.93 -5.33
N VAL A 116 -12.33 -4.51 -6.46
CA VAL A 116 -12.58 -3.09 -6.74
C VAL A 116 -13.48 -2.46 -5.67
N ILE A 117 -14.50 -3.18 -5.19
CA ILE A 117 -15.36 -2.71 -4.08
C ILE A 117 -14.55 -2.59 -2.79
N MET A 118 -13.84 -3.64 -2.39
CA MET A 118 -13.06 -3.66 -1.15
C MET A 118 -11.99 -2.57 -1.13
N LEU A 119 -11.28 -2.37 -2.26
CA LEU A 119 -10.29 -1.31 -2.40
C LEU A 119 -10.93 0.08 -2.33
N GLY A 120 -12.14 0.26 -2.87
CA GLY A 120 -12.88 1.51 -2.74
C GLY A 120 -13.30 1.81 -1.30
N GLU A 121 -13.78 0.81 -0.56
CA GLU A 121 -14.11 0.94 0.86
C GLU A 121 -12.86 1.23 1.71
N LEU A 122 -11.75 0.55 1.42
CA LEU A 122 -10.46 0.81 2.03
C LEU A 122 -10.02 2.26 1.79
N GLY A 123 -10.12 2.76 0.55
CA GLY A 123 -9.76 4.13 0.21
C GLY A 123 -10.60 5.19 0.94
N GLN A 124 -11.87 4.91 1.22
CA GLN A 124 -12.73 5.81 2.01
C GLN A 124 -12.38 5.82 3.51
N SER A 125 -11.73 4.77 4.01
CA SER A 125 -11.29 4.70 5.41
C SER A 125 -9.98 5.45 5.69
N PHE A 126 -9.23 5.81 4.65
CA PHE A 126 -7.99 6.55 4.80
C PHE A 126 -8.29 7.98 5.24
N PRO A 127 -7.53 8.54 6.21
CA PRO A 127 -7.57 9.97 6.46
C PRO A 127 -7.00 10.73 5.24
N ASP A 128 -7.46 11.95 5.01
CA ASP A 128 -6.80 12.87 4.07
C ASP A 128 -5.42 13.18 4.66
N PHE A 129 -4.32 12.71 4.07
CA PHE A 129 -2.98 12.83 4.65
C PHE A 129 -2.35 14.19 4.36
N LYS A 130 -2.79 14.85 3.28
CA LYS A 130 -2.27 16.15 2.83
C LYS A 130 -2.35 17.27 3.89
N PRO A 131 -3.44 17.46 4.65
CA PRO A 131 -3.49 18.41 5.75
C PRO A 131 -2.52 18.08 6.91
N TYR A 132 -2.15 16.80 7.05
CA TYR A 132 -1.30 16.35 8.14
C TYR A 132 0.19 16.44 7.82
N GLU A 133 0.64 16.61 6.58
CA GLU A 133 2.07 16.76 6.25
C GLU A 133 2.76 17.84 7.11
N THR A 134 2.12 18.99 7.26
CA THR A 134 2.65 20.08 8.10
C THR A 134 2.56 19.77 9.60
N TRP A 135 1.54 19.01 10.02
CA TRP A 135 1.32 18.66 11.42
C TRP A 135 2.12 17.44 11.89
N PHE A 136 2.49 16.52 11.00
CA PHE A 136 3.39 15.40 11.30
C PHE A 136 4.74 15.91 11.77
N LEU A 137 5.28 16.95 11.12
CA LEU A 137 6.52 17.60 11.55
C LEU A 137 6.41 18.30 12.92
N GLN A 138 5.19 18.52 13.43
CA GLN A 138 4.93 19.24 14.67
C GLN A 138 4.41 18.34 15.80
N SER A 139 4.11 17.06 15.52
CA SER A 139 3.50 16.15 16.48
C SER A 139 4.15 14.76 16.40
N GLU A 140 4.95 14.46 17.42
CA GLU A 140 5.58 13.15 17.58
C GLU A 140 4.55 12.01 17.64
N ASP A 141 3.42 12.23 18.30
CA ASP A 141 2.37 11.22 18.45
C ASP A 141 1.68 10.91 17.12
N LEU A 142 1.54 11.90 16.23
CA LEU A 142 1.06 11.66 14.86
C LEU A 142 2.09 10.84 14.07
N CYS A 143 3.37 11.18 14.16
CA CYS A 143 4.45 10.44 13.51
C CYS A 143 4.55 8.98 13.97
N ARG A 144 4.39 8.72 15.28
CA ARG A 144 4.37 7.35 15.84
C ARG A 144 3.21 6.49 15.33
N ARG A 145 2.13 7.09 14.82
CA ARG A 145 1.01 6.35 14.22
C ARG A 145 1.25 5.94 12.76
N LEU A 146 2.21 6.55 12.06
CA LEU A 146 2.48 6.23 10.65
C LEU A 146 2.86 4.75 10.45
N PRO A 147 3.77 4.15 11.23
CA PRO A 147 4.10 2.74 11.06
C PRO A 147 2.97 1.79 11.45
N VAL A 148 2.14 2.17 12.42
CA VAL A 148 0.94 1.39 12.81
C VAL A 148 -0.05 1.34 11.65
N PHE A 149 -0.30 2.49 11.03
CA PHE A 149 -1.14 2.56 9.84
C PHE A 149 -0.56 1.74 8.68
N PHE A 150 0.76 1.77 8.48
CA PHE A 150 1.44 0.94 7.48
C PHE A 150 1.20 -0.54 7.72
N GLU A 151 1.35 -0.97 8.98
CA GLU A 151 1.15 -2.35 9.37
C GLU A 151 -0.29 -2.79 9.07
N ASP A 152 -1.28 -2.01 9.51
CA ASP A 152 -2.70 -2.31 9.28
C ASP A 152 -3.02 -2.44 7.78
N LEU A 153 -2.49 -1.52 6.96
CA LEU A 153 -2.61 -1.58 5.50
C LEU A 153 -2.04 -2.88 4.94
N LEU A 154 -0.82 -3.24 5.32
CA LEU A 154 -0.18 -4.49 4.89
C LEU A 154 -0.93 -5.73 5.37
N GLN A 155 -1.54 -5.69 6.55
CA GLN A 155 -2.37 -6.78 7.04
C GLN A 155 -3.61 -6.98 6.17
N VAL A 156 -4.27 -5.90 5.73
CA VAL A 156 -5.41 -5.96 4.80
C VAL A 156 -4.95 -6.57 3.47
N TYR A 157 -3.80 -6.14 2.94
CA TYR A 157 -3.24 -6.68 1.71
C TYR A 157 -2.92 -8.17 1.80
N ALA A 158 -2.24 -8.61 2.87
CA ALA A 158 -1.92 -10.02 3.06
C ALA A 158 -3.17 -10.89 3.19
N LYS A 159 -4.19 -10.44 3.95
CA LYS A 159 -5.48 -11.16 4.07
C LYS A 159 -6.16 -11.29 2.72
N SER A 160 -6.16 -10.24 1.92
CA SER A 160 -6.82 -10.19 0.63
C SER A 160 -6.12 -11.06 -0.42
N LEU A 161 -4.78 -10.98 -0.52
CA LEU A 161 -3.99 -11.81 -1.43
C LEU A 161 -4.12 -13.31 -1.12
N ARG A 162 -4.14 -13.69 0.17
CA ARG A 162 -4.34 -15.08 0.60
C ARG A 162 -5.64 -15.70 0.11
N VAL A 163 -6.72 -14.92 0.00
CA VAL A 163 -7.99 -15.42 -0.54
C VAL A 163 -7.80 -15.89 -1.98
N PHE A 164 -7.02 -15.17 -2.78
CA PHE A 164 -6.74 -15.55 -4.17
C PHE A 164 -5.75 -16.71 -4.29
N GLU A 165 -4.73 -16.77 -3.43
CA GLU A 165 -3.81 -17.93 -3.36
C GLU A 165 -4.54 -19.25 -3.02
N SER A 166 -5.58 -19.18 -2.17
CA SER A 166 -6.37 -20.37 -1.82
C SER A 166 -7.24 -20.89 -2.96
N ARG A 167 -7.65 -20.00 -3.88
CA ARG A 167 -8.50 -20.34 -5.03
C ARG A 167 -7.71 -20.91 -6.20
N SER A 168 -6.43 -20.54 -6.37
CA SER A 168 -5.58 -21.07 -7.44
C SER A 168 -5.13 -22.53 -7.19
N THR A 169 -5.18 -23.01 -5.95
CA THR A 169 -4.80 -24.39 -5.58
C THR A 169 -5.93 -25.42 -5.78
N GLN A 170 -7.11 -24.98 -6.24
CA GLN A 170 -8.30 -25.83 -6.45
C GLN A 170 -8.61 -26.13 -7.93
N ARG A 171 -7.65 -25.88 -8.84
CA ARG A 171 -7.75 -26.23 -10.26
C ARG A 171 -6.81 -27.36 -10.63
#